data_AF-A0A6N4SV39-F1
#
_entry.id   AF-A0A6N4SV39-F1
#
_cell.length_a   1.000
_cell.length_b   1.000
_cell.length_c   1.000
_cell.angle_alpha   90.00
_cell.angle_beta   90.00
_cell.angle_gamma   90.00
#
_symmetry.space_group_name_H-M   'P 1'
#
loop_
_entity.id
_entity.type
_entity.pdbx_description
1 polymer ?
#
loop_
_entity_poly.entity_id
_entity_poly.type
_entity_poly.pdbx_seq_one_letter_code
_entity_poly.pdbx_strand_id
1 'polypeptide(L)'
;MTINFNRIYVIQSLSKANGDELTGQQLFDDVLQYFNTKYGDKDARIFNVDNKKELLHALENIKSHCETDGIKPIIHFEIHGLEDKTGLSLNQEDVNWGDIYVKFIEINAASKWNLFITMGVCFGNYSMLLIRPSLPAPFTGILGSFEELFEWDLYIRYNAFYQELLNSLDFEKALEALHDSNPALPDDYRYINSEQTFKNVYQKYFDTQFSDVKIKERFNLTIAEEKISFTNRNIKRQFYSKFRTNLLNTKKEFFIKDKRKFFMFDVFPGHQYIYCVNWEPNYH
;
A
#
# COMPACT_ATOMS: atom_id res chain seq x y z
N MET A 1 16.08 5.21 1.68
CA MET A 1 14.92 4.97 2.57
C MET A 1 15.30 3.82 3.48
N THR A 2 15.00 3.90 4.78
CA THR A 2 15.31 2.81 5.70
C THR A 2 14.03 2.06 6.06
N ILE A 3 13.92 0.80 5.63
CA ILE A 3 12.90 -0.11 6.15
C ILE A 3 13.42 -0.75 7.44
N ASN A 4 12.56 -0.81 8.46
CA ASN A 4 12.90 -1.41 9.74
C ASN A 4 12.13 -2.72 9.86
N PHE A 5 12.83 -3.84 9.72
CA PHE A 5 12.23 -5.18 9.72
C PHE A 5 13.08 -6.18 10.50
N ASN A 6 12.43 -7.22 11.00
CA ASN A 6 13.08 -8.36 11.66
C ASN A 6 12.50 -9.71 11.25
N ARG A 7 11.42 -9.75 10.45
CA ARG A 7 10.91 -11.01 9.92
C ARG A 7 10.39 -10.85 8.50
N ILE A 8 10.71 -11.82 7.66
CA ILE A 8 10.15 -11.96 6.32
C ILE A 8 9.15 -13.12 6.34
N TYR A 9 7.93 -12.87 5.88
CA TYR A 9 6.92 -13.91 5.70
C TYR A 9 6.66 -14.09 4.22
N VAL A 10 6.90 -15.29 3.69
CA VAL A 10 6.46 -15.70 2.35
C VAL A 10 5.07 -16.30 2.48
N ILE A 11 4.11 -15.82 1.71
CA ILE A 11 2.79 -16.42 1.57
C ILE A 11 2.68 -16.91 0.13
N GLN A 12 2.56 -18.23 -0.03
CA GLN A 12 2.53 -18.89 -1.31
C GLN A 12 1.21 -19.63 -1.52
N SER A 13 0.66 -19.53 -2.73
CA SER A 13 -0.47 -20.32 -3.23
C SER A 13 -0.20 -20.69 -4.68
N LEU A 14 0.86 -21.49 -4.88
CA LEU A 14 1.27 -22.06 -6.15
C LEU A 14 1.26 -23.58 -6.01
N SER A 15 0.94 -24.29 -7.08
CA SER A 15 0.81 -25.75 -7.06
C SER A 15 1.41 -26.39 -8.31
N LYS A 16 2.32 -27.34 -8.09
CA LYS A 16 2.83 -28.21 -9.17
C LYS A 16 1.73 -28.97 -9.90
N ALA A 17 0.59 -29.22 -9.24
CA ALA A 17 -0.56 -29.87 -9.87
C ALA A 17 -1.20 -28.99 -10.95
N ASN A 18 -1.06 -27.66 -10.84
CA ASN A 18 -1.52 -26.67 -11.81
C ASN A 18 -0.43 -26.31 -12.84
N GLY A 19 0.77 -26.86 -12.70
CA GLY A 19 1.91 -26.58 -13.58
C GLY A 19 2.84 -25.47 -13.08
N ASP A 20 2.57 -24.90 -11.89
CA ASP A 20 3.35 -23.79 -11.35
C ASP A 20 4.74 -24.25 -10.85
N GLU A 21 5.74 -23.38 -10.99
CA GLU A 21 6.95 -23.45 -10.16
C GLU A 21 6.66 -22.92 -8.74
N LEU A 22 7.19 -23.60 -7.71
CA LEU A 22 7.01 -23.17 -6.31
C LEU A 22 8.04 -22.11 -5.93
N THR A 23 8.00 -20.97 -6.63
CA THR A 23 8.99 -19.89 -6.56
C THR A 23 9.19 -19.34 -5.15
N GLY A 24 8.12 -19.20 -4.36
CA GLY A 24 8.20 -18.77 -2.97
C GLY A 24 8.92 -19.77 -2.06
N GLN A 25 8.70 -21.07 -2.26
CA GLN A 25 9.44 -22.12 -1.56
C GLN A 25 10.91 -22.14 -1.97
N GLN A 26 11.19 -22.02 -3.28
CA GLN A 26 12.57 -21.94 -3.80
C GLN A 26 13.30 -20.73 -3.20
N LEU A 27 12.69 -19.54 -3.25
CA LEU A 27 13.25 -18.32 -2.67
C LEU A 27 13.51 -18.46 -1.17
N PHE A 28 12.60 -19.11 -0.45
CA PHE A 28 12.78 -19.37 0.97
C PHE A 28 13.99 -20.28 1.24
N ASP A 29 14.07 -21.41 0.55
CA ASP A 29 15.11 -22.40 0.73
C ASP A 29 16.49 -21.90 0.25
N ASP A 30 16.54 -21.13 -0.83
CA ASP A 30 17.80 -20.70 -1.42
C ASP A 30 18.39 -19.48 -0.72
N VAL A 31 17.55 -18.59 -0.17
CA VAL A 31 17.98 -17.28 0.33
C VAL A 31 17.46 -16.99 1.74
N LEU A 32 16.14 -17.03 1.95
CA LEU A 32 15.54 -16.42 3.14
C LEU A 32 15.77 -17.21 4.42
N GLN A 33 15.84 -18.54 4.37
CA GLN A 33 16.03 -19.36 5.57
C GLN A 33 17.34 -19.05 6.32
N TYR A 34 18.34 -18.51 5.62
CA TYR A 34 19.64 -18.15 6.19
C TYR A 34 19.64 -16.81 6.94
N PHE A 35 18.52 -16.08 6.95
CA PHE A 35 18.45 -14.76 7.56
C PHE A 35 18.80 -14.78 9.06
N ASN A 36 18.34 -15.82 9.76
CA ASN A 36 18.64 -16.02 11.18
C ASN A 36 20.07 -16.41 11.44
N THR A 37 20.65 -17.28 10.61
CA THR A 37 22.07 -17.62 10.69
C THR A 37 22.95 -16.37 10.58
N LYS A 38 22.52 -15.39 9.80
CA LYS A 38 23.26 -14.15 9.58
C LYS A 38 23.07 -13.09 10.66
N TYR A 39 21.84 -12.91 11.17
CA TYR A 39 21.53 -11.79 12.08
C TYR A 39 21.07 -12.18 13.49
N GLY A 40 20.76 -13.44 13.78
CA GLY A 40 20.42 -13.96 15.11
C GLY A 40 19.11 -13.45 15.74
N ASP A 41 18.71 -12.21 15.46
CA ASP A 41 17.46 -11.57 15.88
C ASP A 41 16.44 -11.45 14.73
N LYS A 42 16.75 -12.01 13.56
CA LYS A 42 15.91 -11.95 12.36
C LYS A 42 15.64 -13.33 11.81
N ASP A 43 14.48 -13.56 11.23
CA ASP A 43 14.16 -14.85 10.61
C ASP A 43 13.24 -14.68 9.41
N ALA A 44 13.06 -15.76 8.68
CA ALA A 44 12.05 -15.87 7.64
C ALA A 44 11.12 -17.04 7.94
N ARG A 45 9.87 -16.95 7.48
CA ARG A 45 8.89 -18.04 7.56
C ARG A 45 8.09 -18.12 6.27
N ILE A 46 7.60 -19.31 5.95
CA ILE A 46 6.73 -19.54 4.80
C ILE A 46 5.36 -20.08 5.26
N PHE A 47 4.30 -19.59 4.62
CA PHE A 47 2.95 -20.09 4.74
C PHE A 47 2.48 -20.52 3.34
N ASN A 48 2.23 -21.82 3.18
CA ASN A 48 1.50 -22.33 2.02
C ASN A 48 0.00 -22.27 2.35
N VAL A 49 -0.77 -21.61 1.49
CA VAL A 49 -2.22 -21.42 1.67
C VAL A 49 -2.92 -21.79 0.37
N ASP A 50 -4.04 -22.49 0.47
CA ASP A 50 -4.80 -22.91 -0.72
C ASP A 50 -6.14 -22.19 -0.86
N ASN A 51 -6.64 -21.59 0.22
CA ASN A 51 -7.96 -20.97 0.29
C ASN A 51 -7.95 -19.70 1.16
N LYS A 52 -9.03 -18.92 1.08
CA LYS A 52 -9.20 -17.63 1.76
C LYS A 52 -9.09 -17.77 3.27
N LYS A 53 -9.64 -18.84 3.84
CA LYS A 53 -9.60 -19.08 5.28
C LYS A 53 -8.16 -19.23 5.77
N GLU A 54 -7.34 -19.99 5.05
CA GLU A 54 -5.92 -20.18 5.36
C GLU A 54 -5.11 -18.90 5.18
N LEU A 55 -5.36 -18.16 4.09
CA LEU A 55 -4.74 -16.84 3.88
C LEU A 55 -5.05 -15.88 5.03
N LEU A 56 -6.32 -15.75 5.42
CA LEU A 56 -6.73 -14.88 6.52
C LEU A 56 -6.15 -15.33 7.86
N HIS A 57 -6.03 -16.65 8.07
CA HIS A 57 -5.39 -17.20 9.26
C HIS A 57 -3.88 -16.92 9.29
N ALA A 58 -3.17 -17.03 8.16
CA ALA A 58 -1.77 -16.65 8.06
C ALA A 58 -1.56 -15.16 8.38
N LEU A 59 -2.40 -14.28 7.86
CA LEU A 59 -2.36 -12.85 8.17
C LEU A 59 -2.66 -12.55 9.64
N GLU A 60 -3.63 -13.25 10.25
CA GLU A 60 -3.91 -13.11 11.69
C GLU A 60 -2.74 -13.60 12.56
N ASN A 61 -2.04 -14.65 12.15
CA ASN A 61 -0.83 -15.10 12.82
C ASN A 61 0.28 -14.05 12.74
N ILE A 62 0.50 -13.45 11.56
CA ILE A 62 1.48 -12.38 11.37
C ILE A 62 1.16 -11.19 12.27
N LYS A 63 -0.10 -10.76 12.31
CA LYS A 63 -0.57 -9.71 13.22
C LYS A 63 -0.27 -10.06 14.67
N SER A 64 -0.62 -11.27 15.10
CA SER A 64 -0.39 -11.73 16.48
C SER A 64 1.10 -11.68 16.86
N HIS A 65 2.01 -12.08 15.97
CA HIS A 65 3.44 -11.94 16.19
C HIS A 65 3.90 -10.47 16.27
N CYS A 66 3.27 -9.55 15.51
CA CYS A 66 3.56 -8.12 15.62
C CYS A 66 3.17 -7.58 17.01
N GLU A 67 2.02 -8.00 17.53
CA GLU A 67 1.50 -7.56 18.84
C GLU A 67 2.30 -8.13 20.02
N THR A 68 2.71 -9.40 19.94
CA THR A 68 3.29 -10.15 21.06
C THR A 68 4.80 -10.17 21.06
N ASP A 69 5.43 -10.33 19.89
CA ASP A 69 6.88 -10.49 19.76
C ASP A 69 7.56 -9.22 19.23
N GLY A 70 6.80 -8.16 18.94
CA GLY A 70 7.32 -6.91 18.38
C GLY A 70 7.84 -7.07 16.94
N ILE A 71 7.26 -8.00 16.17
CA ILE A 71 7.63 -8.22 14.77
C ILE A 71 7.32 -7.01 13.90
N LYS A 72 8.27 -6.72 13.01
CA LYS A 72 8.22 -5.73 11.95
C LYS A 72 8.33 -6.47 10.61
N PRO A 73 7.19 -6.77 9.98
CA PRO A 73 7.14 -7.75 8.90
C PRO A 73 7.42 -7.13 7.53
N ILE A 74 8.21 -7.85 6.73
CA ILE A 74 8.04 -7.86 5.28
C ILE A 74 7.11 -9.04 4.96
N ILE A 75 6.02 -8.80 4.22
CA ILE A 75 5.18 -9.88 3.69
C ILE A 75 5.42 -9.96 2.19
N HIS A 76 5.89 -11.12 1.73
CA HIS A 76 6.10 -11.46 0.34
C HIS A 76 5.00 -12.38 -0.16
N PHE A 77 4.34 -12.02 -1.26
CA PHE A 77 3.33 -12.85 -1.90
C PHE A 77 3.89 -13.52 -3.15
N GLU A 78 3.70 -14.83 -3.25
CA GLU A 78 3.99 -15.70 -4.40
C GLU A 78 2.71 -16.43 -4.78
N ILE A 79 1.83 -15.70 -5.48
CA ILE A 79 0.44 -16.08 -5.76
C ILE A 79 0.05 -15.47 -7.11
N HIS A 80 -0.80 -16.16 -7.87
CA HIS A 80 -1.38 -15.60 -9.09
C HIS A 80 -2.28 -14.38 -8.80
N GLY A 81 -2.21 -13.38 -9.67
CA GLY A 81 -3.12 -12.24 -9.66
C GLY A 81 -4.34 -12.50 -10.54
N LEU A 82 -5.49 -11.93 -10.19
CA LEU A 82 -6.67 -11.98 -11.06
C LEU A 82 -6.46 -11.06 -12.28
N GLU A 83 -6.82 -11.54 -13.48
CA GLU A 83 -6.74 -10.77 -14.73
C GLU A 83 -7.54 -9.45 -14.68
N ASP A 84 -8.63 -9.43 -13.93
CA ASP A 84 -9.47 -8.24 -13.73
C ASP A 84 -8.89 -7.25 -12.71
N LYS A 85 -7.72 -7.57 -12.13
CA LYS A 85 -6.93 -6.75 -11.19
C LYS A 85 -7.60 -6.57 -9.83
N THR A 86 -8.65 -7.33 -9.54
CA THR A 86 -9.44 -7.15 -8.31
C THR A 86 -8.92 -7.92 -7.11
N GLY A 87 -7.93 -8.80 -7.30
CA GLY A 87 -7.47 -9.67 -6.22
C GLY A 87 -6.41 -10.69 -6.61
N LEU A 88 -6.40 -11.77 -5.83
CA LEU A 88 -5.51 -12.92 -5.91
C LEU A 88 -6.31 -14.16 -6.31
N SER A 89 -5.72 -15.04 -7.11
CA SER A 89 -6.24 -16.37 -7.39
C SER A 89 -5.49 -17.39 -6.53
N LEU A 90 -6.18 -17.98 -5.55
CA LEU A 90 -5.62 -19.06 -4.75
C LEU A 90 -5.93 -20.41 -5.43
N ASN A 91 -5.26 -21.47 -4.99
CA ASN A 91 -5.43 -22.81 -5.58
C ASN A 91 -6.90 -23.30 -5.58
N GLN A 92 -7.72 -22.89 -4.61
CA GLN A 92 -9.10 -23.34 -4.46
C GLN A 92 -10.16 -22.25 -4.66
N GLU A 93 -9.81 -20.96 -4.55
CA GLU A 93 -10.75 -19.86 -4.69
C GLU A 93 -10.05 -18.52 -4.97
N ASP A 94 -10.81 -17.56 -5.51
CA ASP A 94 -10.36 -16.20 -5.70
C ASP A 94 -10.65 -15.32 -4.47
N VAL A 95 -9.75 -14.39 -4.16
CA VAL A 95 -9.90 -13.45 -3.04
C VAL A 95 -9.68 -12.03 -3.52
N ASN A 96 -10.67 -11.17 -3.29
CA ASN A 96 -10.54 -9.77 -3.67
C ASN A 96 -9.63 -9.01 -2.70
N TRP A 97 -9.04 -7.91 -3.19
CA TRP A 97 -8.19 -7.06 -2.36
C TRP A 97 -8.94 -6.49 -1.15
N GLY A 98 -10.26 -6.26 -1.26
CA GLY A 98 -11.07 -5.68 -0.19
C GLY A 98 -11.12 -6.53 1.08
N ASP A 99 -11.14 -7.85 0.92
CA ASP A 99 -11.09 -8.84 1.99
C ASP A 99 -9.76 -8.81 2.75
N ILE A 100 -8.66 -8.53 2.04
CA ILE A 100 -7.29 -8.55 2.57
C ILE A 100 -6.91 -7.18 3.15
N TYR A 101 -7.45 -6.09 2.59
CA TYR A 101 -7.10 -4.71 2.94
C TYR A 101 -7.25 -4.40 4.42
N VAL A 102 -8.34 -4.88 5.04
CA VAL A 102 -8.57 -4.69 6.48
C VAL A 102 -7.47 -5.36 7.30
N LYS A 103 -7.01 -6.55 6.88
CA LYS A 103 -5.91 -7.27 7.55
C LYS A 103 -4.57 -6.55 7.42
N PHE A 104 -4.30 -5.93 6.28
CA PHE A 104 -3.11 -5.09 6.15
C PHE A 104 -3.13 -3.89 7.10
N ILE A 105 -4.26 -3.19 7.22
CA ILE A 105 -4.40 -2.12 8.22
C ILE A 105 -4.13 -2.62 9.64
N GLU A 106 -4.72 -3.76 10.02
CA GLU A 106 -4.53 -4.36 11.34
C GLU A 106 -3.06 -4.72 11.60
N ILE A 107 -2.38 -5.37 10.65
CA ILE A 107 -0.96 -5.73 10.76
C ILE A 107 -0.08 -4.48 10.79
N ASN A 108 -0.35 -3.47 9.95
CA ASN A 108 0.43 -2.24 9.93
C ASN A 108 0.29 -1.47 11.25
N ALA A 109 -0.89 -1.47 11.86
CA ALA A 109 -1.08 -0.92 13.19
C ALA A 109 -0.32 -1.74 14.25
N ALA A 110 -0.48 -3.07 14.25
CA ALA A 110 0.19 -3.97 15.20
C ALA A 110 1.72 -3.86 15.14
N SER A 111 2.27 -3.75 13.92
CA SER A 111 3.71 -3.58 13.68
C SER A 111 4.20 -2.15 13.89
N LYS A 112 3.35 -1.23 14.37
CA LYS A 112 3.69 0.18 14.61
C LYS A 112 4.22 0.87 13.35
N TRP A 113 3.51 0.67 12.24
CA TRP A 113 3.83 1.26 10.93
C TRP A 113 5.16 0.76 10.37
N ASN A 114 5.40 -0.56 10.46
CA ASN A 114 6.58 -1.21 9.87
C ASN A 114 6.20 -2.33 8.87
N LEU A 115 4.92 -2.48 8.53
CA LEU A 115 4.53 -3.44 7.50
C LEU A 115 5.03 -2.96 6.13
N PHE A 116 5.82 -3.80 5.47
CA PHE A 116 6.22 -3.63 4.08
C PHE A 116 5.73 -4.83 3.26
N ILE A 117 5.27 -4.59 2.03
CA ILE A 117 4.76 -5.65 1.15
C ILE A 117 5.65 -5.78 -0.08
N THR A 118 5.97 -7.01 -0.45
CA THR A 118 6.58 -7.35 -1.75
C THR A 118 5.69 -8.37 -2.45
N MET A 119 5.61 -8.33 -3.78
CA MET A 119 4.68 -9.16 -4.54
C MET A 119 5.32 -9.70 -5.82
N GLY A 120 5.54 -11.02 -5.84
CA GLY A 120 5.63 -11.83 -7.05
C GLY A 120 4.22 -12.17 -7.54
N VAL A 121 3.44 -11.14 -7.90
CA VAL A 121 2.01 -11.27 -8.24
C VAL A 121 1.73 -10.41 -9.46
N CYS A 122 1.20 -11.01 -10.54
CA CYS A 122 0.68 -10.28 -11.69
C CYS A 122 -0.31 -9.21 -11.23
N PHE A 123 -0.18 -7.97 -11.71
CA PHE A 123 -1.05 -6.87 -11.31
C PHE A 123 -1.11 -6.57 -9.79
N GLY A 124 -0.16 -7.06 -8.98
CA GLY A 124 -0.19 -6.93 -7.51
C GLY A 124 -0.27 -5.48 -7.01
N ASN A 125 0.33 -4.54 -7.73
CA ASN A 125 0.29 -3.12 -7.34
C ASN A 125 -1.10 -2.49 -7.47
N TYR A 126 -2.07 -3.10 -8.17
CA TYR A 126 -3.45 -2.60 -8.19
C TYR A 126 -4.12 -2.66 -6.81
N SER A 127 -3.59 -3.44 -5.87
CA SER A 127 -4.00 -3.40 -4.45
C SER A 127 -3.90 -1.99 -3.84
N MET A 128 -3.01 -1.13 -4.36
CA MET A 128 -2.89 0.27 -3.91
C MET A 128 -4.16 1.09 -4.15
N LEU A 129 -5.01 0.71 -5.12
CA LEU A 129 -6.26 1.42 -5.41
C LEU A 129 -7.25 1.37 -4.24
N LEU A 130 -7.01 0.46 -3.28
CA LEU A 130 -7.79 0.40 -2.05
C LEU A 130 -7.36 1.42 -1.00
N ILE A 131 -6.22 2.10 -1.17
CA ILE A 131 -5.76 3.12 -0.23
C ILE A 131 -6.77 4.27 -0.20
N ARG A 132 -7.40 4.45 0.95
CA ARG A 132 -8.31 5.57 1.23
C ARG A 132 -7.63 6.53 2.20
N PRO A 133 -7.32 7.78 1.82
CA PRO A 133 -6.64 8.72 2.72
C PRO A 133 -7.41 9.02 4.02
N SER A 134 -8.73 8.79 4.04
CA SER A 134 -9.59 8.94 5.21
C SER A 134 -9.62 7.71 6.13
N LEU A 135 -8.84 6.67 5.83
CA LEU A 135 -8.63 5.47 6.63
C LEU A 135 -7.14 5.34 6.98
N PRO A 136 -6.77 4.55 8.01
CA PRO A 136 -5.36 4.25 8.29
C PRO A 136 -4.67 3.59 7.10
N ALA A 137 -3.38 3.87 6.90
CA ALA A 137 -2.60 3.28 5.83
C ALA A 137 -2.48 1.75 6.00
N PRO A 138 -2.69 0.95 4.94
CA PRO A 138 -2.60 -0.51 5.02
C PRO A 138 -1.15 -1.02 5.16
N PHE A 139 -0.15 -0.24 4.77
CA PHE A 139 1.27 -0.59 4.83
C PHE A 139 2.11 0.68 4.71
N THR A 140 3.41 0.59 4.96
CA THR A 140 4.35 1.68 4.76
C THR A 140 4.71 1.86 3.28
N GLY A 141 4.91 0.74 2.59
CA GLY A 141 5.14 0.69 1.16
C GLY A 141 4.90 -0.70 0.60
N ILE A 142 4.81 -0.75 -0.72
CA ILE A 142 4.61 -1.96 -1.50
C ILE A 142 5.56 -1.96 -2.69
N LEU A 143 6.11 -3.13 -3.01
CA LEU A 143 6.87 -3.42 -4.22
C LEU A 143 6.17 -4.55 -4.97
N GLY A 144 5.80 -4.30 -6.22
CA GLY A 144 5.09 -5.28 -7.05
C GLY A 144 5.01 -4.81 -8.49
N SER A 145 4.20 -5.47 -9.31
CA SER A 145 4.02 -5.15 -10.72
C SER A 145 2.62 -4.61 -11.03
N PHE A 146 2.51 -3.76 -12.06
CA PHE A 146 1.23 -3.40 -12.69
C PHE A 146 0.91 -4.23 -13.94
N GLU A 147 1.79 -5.16 -14.29
CA GLU A 147 1.71 -5.97 -15.50
C GLU A 147 1.73 -7.45 -15.15
N GLU A 148 1.57 -8.30 -16.17
CA GLU A 148 1.79 -9.74 -16.07
C GLU A 148 3.29 -10.03 -15.85
N LEU A 149 3.57 -11.12 -15.15
CA LEU A 149 4.92 -11.54 -14.80
C LEU A 149 5.15 -12.97 -15.28
N PHE A 150 6.41 -13.28 -15.62
CA PHE A 150 6.84 -14.64 -15.91
C PHE A 150 7.51 -15.26 -14.67
N GLU A 151 7.14 -16.49 -14.32
CA GLU A 151 7.62 -17.18 -13.11
C GLU A 151 9.15 -17.19 -12.98
N TRP A 152 9.85 -17.50 -14.08
CA TRP A 152 11.31 -17.55 -14.10
C TRP A 152 11.96 -16.17 -13.92
N ASP A 153 11.36 -15.10 -14.44
CA ASP A 153 11.85 -13.73 -14.27
C ASP A 153 11.65 -13.27 -12.82
N LEU A 154 10.49 -13.58 -12.26
CA LEU A 154 10.12 -13.30 -10.87
C LEU A 154 11.16 -13.90 -9.93
N TYR A 155 11.48 -15.19 -10.08
CA TYR A 155 12.47 -15.85 -9.23
C TYR A 155 13.85 -15.20 -9.34
N ILE A 156 14.35 -14.93 -10.56
CA ILE A 156 15.67 -14.28 -10.75
C ILE A 156 15.72 -12.93 -10.04
N ARG A 157 14.68 -12.10 -10.23
CA ARG A 157 14.60 -10.74 -9.69
C ARG A 157 14.46 -10.72 -8.16
N TYR A 158 13.55 -11.52 -7.61
CA TYR A 158 13.39 -11.58 -6.15
C TYR A 158 14.55 -12.29 -5.46
N ASN A 159 15.20 -13.25 -6.11
CA ASN A 159 16.44 -13.85 -5.58
C ASN A 159 17.52 -12.77 -5.44
N ALA A 160 17.79 -11.97 -6.49
CA ALA A 160 18.75 -10.87 -6.44
C ALA A 160 18.37 -9.81 -5.39
N PHE A 161 17.09 -9.41 -5.36
CA PHE A 161 16.55 -8.47 -4.36
C PHE A 161 16.85 -8.93 -2.92
N TYR A 162 16.48 -10.17 -2.58
CA TYR A 162 16.62 -10.68 -1.22
C TYR A 162 18.06 -11.01 -0.87
N GLN A 163 18.88 -11.48 -1.81
CA GLN A 163 20.31 -11.63 -1.57
C GLN A 163 20.93 -10.29 -1.16
N GLU A 164 20.67 -9.22 -1.91
CA GLU A 164 21.20 -7.89 -1.58
C GLU A 164 20.60 -7.37 -0.27
N LEU A 165 19.28 -7.49 -0.07
CA LEU A 165 18.62 -7.03 1.14
C LEU A 165 19.17 -7.73 2.41
N LEU A 166 19.38 -9.05 2.36
CA LEU A 166 19.96 -9.79 3.48
C LEU A 166 21.47 -9.50 3.63
N ASN A 167 22.13 -8.97 2.60
CA ASN A 167 23.54 -8.61 2.63
C ASN A 167 23.80 -7.23 3.24
N SER A 168 23.06 -6.23 2.80
CA SER A 168 23.32 -4.83 3.18
C SER A 168 22.30 -4.28 4.17
N LEU A 169 21.13 -4.93 4.32
CA LEU A 169 19.95 -4.35 4.97
C LEU A 169 19.55 -2.98 4.37
N ASP A 170 19.93 -2.76 3.11
CA ASP A 170 19.69 -1.53 2.37
C ASP A 170 18.65 -1.78 1.28
N PHE A 171 17.47 -1.20 1.47
CA PHE A 171 16.35 -1.39 0.55
C PHE A 171 16.60 -0.76 -0.82
N GLU A 172 17.33 0.36 -0.89
CA GLU A 172 17.59 1.02 -2.18
C GLU A 172 18.50 0.16 -3.04
N LYS A 173 19.56 -0.41 -2.45
CA LYS A 173 20.43 -1.37 -3.14
C LYS A 173 19.69 -2.64 -3.54
N ALA A 174 18.82 -3.16 -2.67
CA ALA A 174 18.02 -4.32 -3.00
C ALA A 174 17.08 -4.06 -4.19
N LEU A 175 16.48 -2.86 -4.23
CA LEU A 175 15.64 -2.44 -5.34
C LEU A 175 16.44 -2.28 -6.65
N GLU A 176 17.63 -1.68 -6.59
CA GLU A 176 18.56 -1.62 -7.74
C GLU A 176 18.88 -3.04 -8.24
N ALA A 177 19.23 -3.96 -7.34
CA ALA A 177 19.53 -5.35 -7.69
C ALA A 177 18.34 -6.05 -8.37
N LEU A 178 17.11 -5.78 -7.94
CA LEU A 178 15.88 -6.31 -8.56
C LEU A 178 15.71 -5.83 -10.01
N HIS A 179 15.96 -4.54 -10.25
CA HIS A 179 15.80 -3.94 -11.56
C HIS A 179 16.90 -4.43 -12.53
N ASP A 180 18.13 -4.58 -12.02
CA ASP A 180 19.31 -4.90 -12.83
C ASP A 180 19.51 -6.41 -13.12
N SER A 181 18.84 -7.32 -12.39
CA SER A 181 19.12 -8.75 -12.46
C SER A 181 18.64 -9.46 -13.73
N ASN A 182 17.74 -8.84 -14.50
CA ASN A 182 17.29 -9.39 -15.79
C ASN A 182 17.00 -8.27 -16.82
N PRO A 183 18.05 -7.63 -17.36
CA PRO A 183 17.92 -6.46 -18.24
C PRO A 183 17.37 -6.81 -19.64
N ALA A 184 17.23 -8.11 -19.96
CA ALA A 184 16.68 -8.58 -21.22
C ALA A 184 15.15 -8.50 -21.29
N LEU A 185 14.48 -8.35 -20.15
CA LEU A 185 13.03 -8.21 -20.05
C LEU A 185 12.63 -6.81 -19.57
N PRO A 186 11.39 -6.37 -19.87
CA PRO A 186 10.84 -5.15 -19.29
C PRO A 186 10.92 -5.17 -17.76
N ASP A 187 11.18 -4.00 -17.20
CA ASP A 187 11.13 -3.78 -15.76
C ASP A 187 9.78 -3.18 -15.37
N ASP A 188 8.85 -4.04 -14.97
CA ASP A 188 7.48 -3.69 -14.62
C ASP A 188 7.26 -3.54 -13.11
N TYR A 189 8.32 -3.70 -12.30
CA TYR A 189 8.25 -3.55 -10.86
C TYR A 189 8.26 -2.08 -10.46
N ARG A 190 7.36 -1.70 -9.56
CA ARG A 190 7.29 -0.34 -9.02
C ARG A 190 7.20 -0.40 -7.51
N TYR A 191 8.06 0.37 -6.88
CA TYR A 191 7.96 0.69 -5.46
C TYR A 191 6.99 1.86 -5.25
N ILE A 192 6.08 1.72 -4.29
CA ILE A 192 5.07 2.71 -3.95
C ILE A 192 5.06 2.93 -2.44
N ASN A 193 5.30 4.17 -2.01
CA ASN A 193 5.26 4.58 -0.62
C ASN A 193 3.89 5.20 -0.27
N SER A 194 3.28 4.75 0.82
CA SER A 194 2.02 5.31 1.36
C SER A 194 2.08 6.82 1.64
N GLU A 195 3.23 7.36 2.06
CA GLU A 195 3.41 8.81 2.26
C GLU A 195 3.23 9.58 0.94
N GLN A 196 3.89 9.12 -0.12
CA GLN A 196 3.80 9.76 -1.43
C GLN A 196 2.40 9.56 -2.04
N THR A 197 1.81 8.38 -1.85
CA THR A 197 0.44 8.09 -2.27
C THR A 197 -0.55 9.06 -1.61
N PHE A 198 -0.44 9.29 -0.30
CA PHE A 198 -1.28 10.26 0.40
C PHE A 198 -1.18 11.66 -0.21
N LYS A 199 0.05 12.15 -0.46
CA LYS A 199 0.29 13.45 -1.10
C LYS A 199 -0.35 13.52 -2.49
N ASN A 200 -0.09 12.53 -3.33
CA ASN A 200 -0.58 12.48 -4.71
C ASN A 200 -2.11 12.43 -4.79
N VAL A 201 -2.76 11.64 -3.90
CA VAL A 201 -4.22 11.54 -3.87
C VAL A 201 -4.84 12.87 -3.42
N TYR A 202 -4.29 13.55 -2.42
CA TYR A 202 -4.79 14.86 -2.00
C TYR A 202 -4.55 15.95 -3.04
N GLN A 203 -3.39 15.97 -3.70
CA GLN A 203 -3.12 16.87 -4.82
C GLN A 203 -4.19 16.71 -5.89
N LYS A 204 -4.40 15.48 -6.39
CA LYS A 204 -5.43 15.20 -7.38
C LYS A 204 -6.84 15.55 -6.90
N TYR A 205 -7.14 15.30 -5.63
CA TYR A 205 -8.42 15.69 -5.03
C TYR A 205 -8.59 17.20 -5.06
N PHE A 206 -7.60 17.99 -4.65
CA PHE A 206 -7.68 19.44 -4.68
C PHE A 206 -7.80 20.00 -6.10
N ASP A 207 -6.98 19.52 -7.03
CA ASP A 207 -6.98 19.98 -8.42
C ASP A 207 -8.32 19.71 -9.11
N THR A 208 -8.93 18.55 -8.82
CA THR A 208 -10.21 18.17 -9.44
C THR A 208 -11.40 18.78 -8.72
N GLN A 209 -11.48 18.61 -7.40
CA GLN A 209 -12.68 18.90 -6.60
C GLN A 209 -12.79 20.35 -6.15
N PHE A 210 -11.71 21.12 -6.21
CA PHE A 210 -11.71 22.56 -5.93
C PHE A 210 -11.44 23.41 -7.18
N SER A 211 -11.54 22.79 -8.36
CA SER A 211 -11.60 23.54 -9.62
C SER A 211 -12.84 24.46 -9.65
N ASP A 212 -12.74 25.56 -10.40
CA ASP A 212 -13.83 26.52 -10.55
C ASP A 212 -15.14 25.87 -11.04
N VAL A 213 -15.01 24.87 -11.92
CA VAL A 213 -16.15 24.09 -12.43
C VAL A 213 -16.82 23.31 -11.30
N LYS A 214 -16.05 22.54 -10.51
CA LYS A 214 -16.61 21.74 -9.41
C LYS A 214 -17.15 22.59 -8.27
N ILE A 215 -16.50 23.71 -7.94
CA ILE A 215 -17.03 24.65 -6.94
C ILE A 215 -18.38 25.20 -7.39
N LYS A 216 -18.51 25.57 -8.67
CA LYS A 216 -19.77 26.07 -9.23
C LYS A 216 -20.87 25.01 -9.29
N GLU A 217 -20.53 23.76 -9.61
CA GLU A 217 -21.46 22.62 -9.53
C GLU A 217 -22.00 22.45 -8.11
N ARG A 218 -21.11 22.38 -7.11
CA ARG A 218 -21.49 22.26 -5.67
C ARG A 218 -22.35 23.41 -5.20
N PHE A 219 -22.01 24.63 -5.61
CA PHE A 219 -22.80 25.81 -5.30
C PHE A 219 -24.23 25.70 -5.83
N ASN A 220 -24.41 25.28 -7.09
CA ASN A 220 -25.74 25.11 -7.68
C ASN A 220 -26.53 23.99 -7.01
N LEU A 221 -25.88 22.87 -6.65
CA LEU A 221 -26.50 21.79 -5.89
C LEU A 221 -26.98 22.27 -4.52
N THR A 222 -26.11 22.97 -3.77
CA THR A 222 -26.44 23.53 -2.44
C THR A 222 -27.67 24.45 -2.53
N ILE A 223 -27.72 25.33 -3.53
CA ILE A 223 -28.88 26.22 -3.75
C ILE A 223 -30.17 25.42 -4.00
N ALA A 224 -30.10 24.36 -4.80
CA ALA A 224 -31.25 23.55 -5.13
C ALA A 224 -31.75 22.76 -3.92
N GLU A 225 -30.82 22.13 -3.18
CA GLU A 225 -31.11 21.32 -1.99
C GLU A 225 -31.65 22.17 -0.84
N GLU A 226 -31.02 23.30 -0.55
CA GLU A 226 -31.43 24.23 0.51
C GLU A 226 -32.55 25.19 0.07
N LYS A 227 -33.03 25.07 -1.18
CA LYS A 227 -34.08 25.91 -1.79
C LYS A 227 -33.80 27.41 -1.64
N ILE A 228 -32.54 27.82 -1.79
CA ILE A 228 -32.12 29.21 -1.64
C ILE A 228 -32.59 30.03 -2.85
N SER A 229 -33.38 31.07 -2.61
CA SER A 229 -33.74 32.06 -3.63
C SER A 229 -32.95 33.34 -3.45
N PHE A 230 -32.57 33.99 -4.56
CA PHE A 230 -31.88 35.28 -4.53
C PHE A 230 -32.77 36.38 -5.12
N THR A 231 -32.86 37.51 -4.43
CA THR A 231 -33.67 38.65 -4.89
C THR A 231 -33.04 39.38 -6.09
N ASN A 232 -31.72 39.31 -6.26
CA ASN A 232 -31.02 39.81 -7.44
C ASN A 232 -29.68 39.11 -7.70
N ARG A 233 -29.07 39.41 -8.86
CA ARG A 233 -27.78 38.83 -9.29
C ARG A 233 -26.60 39.22 -8.39
N ASN A 234 -26.60 40.42 -7.81
CA ASN A 234 -25.51 40.89 -6.94
C ASN A 234 -25.46 40.08 -5.65
N ILE A 235 -26.61 39.80 -5.03
CA ILE A 235 -26.70 38.98 -3.81
C ILE A 235 -26.25 37.55 -4.11
N LYS A 236 -26.65 36.97 -5.24
CA LYS A 236 -26.17 35.64 -5.66
C LYS A 236 -24.64 35.62 -5.81
N ARG A 237 -24.04 36.67 -6.39
CA ARG A 237 -22.58 36.79 -6.56
C ARG A 237 -21.84 36.91 -5.23
N GLN A 238 -22.36 37.73 -4.30
CA GLN A 238 -21.80 37.85 -2.95
C GLN A 238 -21.88 36.51 -2.20
N PHE A 239 -23.02 35.82 -2.29
CA PHE A 239 -23.19 34.50 -1.69
C PHE A 239 -22.23 33.47 -2.29
N TYR A 240 -22.07 33.43 -3.62
CA TYR A 240 -21.06 32.58 -4.27
C TYR A 240 -19.64 32.86 -3.79
N SER A 241 -19.27 34.14 -3.67
CA SER A 241 -17.93 34.50 -3.18
C SER A 241 -17.70 34.01 -1.75
N LYS A 242 -18.70 34.16 -0.87
CA LYS A 242 -18.63 33.66 0.51
C LYS A 242 -18.58 32.13 0.56
N PHE A 243 -19.41 31.45 -0.23
CA PHE A 243 -19.42 29.99 -0.36
C PHE A 243 -18.05 29.48 -0.81
N ARG A 244 -17.46 30.07 -1.86
CA ARG A 244 -16.13 29.71 -2.36
C ARG A 244 -15.07 29.87 -1.28
N THR A 245 -15.02 31.02 -0.60
CA THR A 245 -14.05 31.25 0.49
C THR A 245 -14.20 30.24 1.60
N ASN A 246 -15.44 29.99 2.06
CA ASN A 246 -15.70 29.01 3.11
C ASN A 246 -15.28 27.61 2.70
N LEU A 247 -15.62 27.19 1.48
CA LEU A 247 -15.22 25.88 0.95
C LEU A 247 -13.70 25.76 0.84
N LEU A 248 -12.99 26.77 0.33
CA LEU A 248 -11.53 26.74 0.25
C LEU A 248 -10.88 26.64 1.65
N ASN A 249 -11.47 27.27 2.66
CA ASN A 249 -10.98 27.19 4.04
C ASN A 249 -11.10 25.78 4.63
N THR A 250 -12.00 24.92 4.13
CA THR A 250 -12.11 23.53 4.62
C THR A 250 -11.00 22.62 4.09
N LYS A 251 -10.26 23.00 3.03
CA LYS A 251 -9.19 22.16 2.44
C LYS A 251 -8.20 21.68 3.50
N LYS A 252 -7.70 22.63 4.30
CA LYS A 252 -6.68 22.38 5.33
C LYS A 252 -7.23 21.50 6.45
N GLU A 253 -8.47 21.72 6.86
CA GLU A 253 -9.10 20.95 7.94
C GLU A 253 -9.24 19.47 7.56
N PHE A 254 -9.80 19.18 6.38
CA PHE A 254 -9.91 17.80 5.89
C PHE A 254 -8.54 17.13 5.75
N PHE A 255 -7.58 17.82 5.14
CA PHE A 255 -6.22 17.30 5.02
C PHE A 255 -5.60 16.96 6.37
N ILE A 256 -5.67 17.85 7.35
CA ILE A 256 -5.10 17.60 8.69
C ILE A 256 -5.80 16.42 9.36
N LYS A 257 -7.14 16.38 9.31
CA LYS A 257 -7.93 15.30 9.91
C LYS A 257 -7.57 13.94 9.32
N ASP A 258 -7.59 13.84 8.00
CA ASP A 258 -7.33 12.58 7.30
C ASP A 258 -5.86 12.19 7.40
N LYS A 259 -4.92 13.15 7.38
CA LYS A 259 -3.50 12.90 7.67
C LYS A 259 -3.31 12.25 9.04
N ARG A 260 -3.92 12.81 10.08
CA ARG A 260 -3.82 12.25 11.45
C ARG A 260 -4.28 10.81 11.50
N LYS A 261 -5.36 10.48 10.78
CA LYS A 261 -5.92 9.13 10.74
C LYS A 261 -5.08 8.18 9.88
N PHE A 262 -4.67 8.61 8.69
CA PHE A 262 -3.88 7.81 7.74
C PHE A 262 -2.55 7.33 8.33
N PHE A 263 -1.83 8.24 8.98
CA PHE A 263 -0.54 7.95 9.62
C PHE A 263 -0.68 7.53 11.10
N MET A 264 -1.92 7.33 11.57
CA MET A 264 -2.23 6.85 12.92
C MET A 264 -1.61 7.70 14.05
N PHE A 265 -1.57 9.03 13.90
CA PHE A 265 -0.94 9.93 14.88
C PHE A 265 -1.61 9.87 16.27
N ASP A 266 -2.89 9.51 16.31
CA ASP A 266 -3.63 9.37 17.57
C ASP A 266 -3.23 8.10 18.34
N VAL A 267 -2.77 7.07 17.64
CA VAL A 267 -2.30 5.81 18.24
C VAL A 267 -0.80 5.87 18.51
N PHE A 268 -0.04 6.52 17.62
CA PHE A 268 1.41 6.66 17.69
C PHE A 268 1.82 8.12 17.59
N PRO A 269 1.78 8.90 18.69
CA PRO A 269 2.06 10.34 18.65
C PRO A 269 3.44 10.70 18.09
N GLY A 270 4.43 9.80 18.24
CA GLY A 270 5.78 9.98 17.69
C GLY A 270 5.83 10.07 16.16
N HIS A 271 4.85 9.50 15.46
CA HIS A 271 4.79 9.52 13.99
C HIS A 271 4.72 10.93 13.41
N GLN A 272 4.17 11.91 14.15
CA GLN A 272 4.10 13.30 13.70
C GLN A 272 5.48 13.94 13.48
N TYR A 273 6.53 13.40 14.10
CA TYR A 273 7.90 13.88 13.96
C TYR A 273 8.69 13.10 12.88
N ILE A 274 8.16 11.97 12.44
CA ILE A 274 8.77 11.08 11.45
C ILE A 274 8.22 11.40 10.05
N TYR A 275 6.91 11.57 9.93
CA TYR A 275 6.25 11.77 8.64
C TYR A 275 6.00 13.26 8.36
N CYS A 276 6.85 13.83 7.52
CA CYS A 276 6.82 15.23 7.12
C CYS A 276 5.89 15.47 5.91
N VAL A 277 4.63 15.07 6.04
CA VAL A 277 3.57 15.44 5.08
C VAL A 277 3.03 16.81 5.46
N ASN A 278 3.65 17.85 4.92
CA ASN A 278 3.27 19.23 5.19
C ASN A 278 2.07 19.65 4.36
N TRP A 279 1.27 20.56 4.92
CA TRP A 279 0.30 21.30 4.14
C TRP A 279 1.06 22.29 3.26
N GLU A 280 1.11 22.05 1.96
CA GLU A 280 1.67 22.99 1.01
C GLU A 280 0.55 23.91 0.49
N PRO A 281 0.67 25.24 0.50
CA PRO A 281 -0.40 26.12 0.04
C PRO A 281 -0.57 26.18 -1.48
N ASN A 282 0.38 25.63 -2.24
CA ASN A 282 0.50 25.79 -3.69
C ASN A 282 -0.52 24.97 -4.52
N TYR A 283 -1.57 24.44 -3.89
CA TYR A 283 -2.74 23.91 -4.58
C TYR A 283 -3.63 25.07 -5.08
N HIS A 284 -3.08 25.85 -6.02
CA HIS A 284 -3.67 27.05 -6.63
C HIS A 284 -5.02 26.77 -7.28
#